data_AF-A0A920JI44-F1
#
_entry.id   AF-A0A920JI44-F1
#
_cell.length_a   1.000
_cell.length_b   1.000
_cell.length_c   1.000
_cell.angle_alpha   90.00
_cell.angle_beta   90.00
_cell.angle_gamma   90.00
#
_symmetry.space_group_name_H-M   'P 1'
#
loop_
_entity.id
_entity.type
_entity.pdbx_description
1 polymer ?
#
loop_
_entity_poly.entity_id
_entity_poly.type
_entity_poly.pdbx_seq_one_letter_code
_entity_poly.pdbx_strand_id
1 'polypeptide(L)'
;MLSSQASTQKEVNEWFLSVYADAYEWVELPNVSGMALFADGGIMASKPYASSGAYINRMSNYCKDCHYDVKEKIGKKACPFNYLYWNFLDRNREKLSSNPRLGLAYRKLNNMSEDQLSAVKESAQIFFSVLIMKKTDLPPKVCPVCKRSFNWRKKWKSVWEK
;
A
#
# COMPACT_ATOMS: atom_id res chain seq x y z
N MET A 1 0.20 8.82 -18.42
CA MET A 1 -0.06 7.36 -18.52
C MET A 1 0.43 6.54 -17.31
N LEU A 2 0.75 7.16 -16.15
CA LEU A 2 1.38 6.49 -14.99
C LEU A 2 0.57 6.59 -13.69
N SER A 3 -0.65 7.14 -13.75
CA SER A 3 -1.51 7.40 -12.59
C SER A 3 -2.27 6.18 -12.09
N SER A 4 -2.10 4.99 -12.70
CA SER A 4 -2.99 3.83 -12.51
C SER A 4 -2.48 2.74 -11.55
N GLN A 5 -1.32 2.92 -10.91
CA GLN A 5 -0.69 1.85 -10.11
C GLN A 5 -0.84 2.02 -8.58
N ALA A 6 -1.29 3.18 -8.11
CA ALA A 6 -1.55 3.44 -6.69
C ALA A 6 -3.02 3.84 -6.49
N SER A 7 -3.66 3.31 -5.45
CA SER A 7 -4.98 3.80 -5.03
C SER A 7 -4.92 5.32 -4.82
N THR A 8 -5.94 6.02 -5.29
CA THR A 8 -6.03 7.45 -5.07
C THR A 8 -6.25 7.74 -3.58
N GLN A 9 -5.79 8.91 -3.11
CA GLN A 9 -6.02 9.36 -1.73
C GLN A 9 -7.51 9.25 -1.35
N LYS A 10 -8.41 9.63 -2.26
CA LYS A 10 -9.85 9.56 -2.07
C LYS A 10 -10.33 8.12 -1.86
N GLU A 11 -9.85 7.16 -2.65
CA GLU A 11 -10.23 5.76 -2.49
C GLU A 11 -9.79 5.17 -1.15
N VAL A 12 -8.62 5.58 -0.65
CA VAL A 12 -8.13 5.13 0.67
C VAL A 12 -8.96 5.76 1.79
N ASN A 13 -9.22 7.08 1.74
CA ASN A 13 -10.07 7.74 2.73
C ASN A 13 -11.49 7.13 2.75
N GLU A 14 -12.10 6.93 1.57
CA GLU A 14 -13.43 6.31 1.48
C GLU A 14 -13.45 4.90 2.11
N TRP A 15 -12.38 4.13 1.96
CA TRP A 15 -12.27 2.82 2.57
C TRP A 15 -12.13 2.90 4.09
N PHE A 16 -11.20 3.71 4.61
CA PHE A 16 -11.00 3.88 6.07
C PHE A 16 -12.27 4.40 6.75
N LEU A 17 -12.95 5.38 6.13
CA LEU A 17 -14.21 5.92 6.63
C LEU A 17 -15.35 4.87 6.65
N SER A 18 -15.28 3.85 5.80
CA SER A 18 -16.33 2.84 5.68
C SER A 18 -16.14 1.60 6.56
N VAL A 19 -14.90 1.27 6.94
CA VAL A 19 -14.58 -0.03 7.54
C VAL A 19 -14.43 -0.02 9.05
N TYR A 20 -14.13 1.14 9.66
CA TYR A 20 -13.96 1.26 11.10
C TYR A 20 -15.18 1.94 11.74
N ALA A 21 -15.67 1.37 12.85
CA ALA A 21 -16.89 1.83 13.52
C ALA A 21 -16.74 3.21 14.20
N ASP A 22 -15.50 3.63 14.45
CA ASP A 22 -15.13 4.90 15.04
C ASP A 22 -14.68 5.94 13.98
N ALA A 23 -14.81 5.62 12.69
CA ALA A 23 -14.39 6.52 11.63
C ALA A 23 -15.42 7.62 11.39
N TYR A 24 -15.11 8.81 11.89
CA TYR A 24 -15.75 10.07 11.50
C TYR A 24 -14.74 10.93 10.75
N GLU A 25 -15.18 11.62 9.70
CA GLU A 25 -14.29 12.35 8.78
C GLU A 25 -13.30 13.29 9.49
N TRP A 26 -13.76 14.00 10.53
CA TRP A 26 -12.90 14.92 11.29
C TRP A 26 -11.72 14.24 12.00
N VAL A 27 -11.84 12.95 12.31
CA VAL A 27 -10.74 12.12 12.85
C VAL A 27 -10.02 11.40 11.72
N GLU A 28 -10.76 10.75 10.83
CA GLU A 28 -10.23 9.86 9.81
C GLU A 28 -9.37 10.60 8.78
N LEU A 29 -9.85 11.73 8.26
CA LEU A 29 -9.20 12.47 7.18
C LEU A 29 -7.77 12.91 7.53
N PRO A 30 -7.49 13.57 8.69
CA PRO A 30 -6.12 13.94 9.05
C PRO A 30 -5.23 12.72 9.35
N ASN A 31 -5.80 11.63 9.91
CA ASN A 31 -5.06 10.39 10.16
C ASN A 31 -4.62 9.73 8.84
N VAL A 32 -5.53 9.63 7.87
CA VAL A 32 -5.26 8.91 6.62
C VAL A 32 -4.52 9.78 5.62
N SER A 33 -5.05 10.96 5.30
CA SER A 33 -4.43 11.83 4.29
C SER A 33 -3.12 12.45 4.76
N GLY A 34 -3.06 12.88 6.02
CA GLY A 34 -1.87 13.50 6.57
C GLY A 34 -0.85 12.48 7.04
N MET A 35 -1.17 11.73 8.09
CA MET A 35 -0.19 10.83 8.70
C MET A 35 0.10 9.59 7.84
N ALA A 36 -0.91 8.82 7.43
CA ALA A 36 -0.69 7.54 6.77
C ALA A 36 -0.16 7.70 5.33
N LEU A 37 -0.77 8.59 4.54
CA LEU A 37 -0.47 8.76 3.12
C LEU A 37 0.54 9.86 2.81
N PHE A 38 0.80 10.77 3.75
CA PHE A 38 1.68 11.93 3.54
C PHE A 38 1.23 12.80 2.35
N ALA A 39 -0.07 12.84 2.07
CA ALA A 39 -0.66 13.56 0.95
C ALA A 39 -0.72 15.08 1.19
N ASP A 40 -0.61 15.50 2.45
CA ASP A 40 -0.57 16.90 2.89
C ASP A 40 0.83 17.54 2.78
N GLY A 41 1.84 16.78 2.32
CA GLY A 41 3.21 17.27 2.20
C GLY A 41 3.96 17.41 3.53
N GLY A 42 3.42 16.85 4.62
CA GLY A 42 4.06 16.85 5.93
C GLY A 42 3.53 17.89 6.91
N ILE A 43 2.29 18.34 6.73
CA ILE A 43 1.60 19.19 7.72
C ILE A 43 1.39 18.40 9.02
N MET A 44 0.91 17.16 8.92
CA MET A 44 0.64 16.30 10.07
C MET A 44 1.83 15.44 10.51
N ALA A 45 2.79 15.17 9.62
CA ALA A 45 3.90 14.27 9.89
C ALA A 45 5.23 14.82 9.36
N SER A 46 6.34 14.56 10.07
CA SER A 46 7.67 15.01 9.63
C SER A 46 8.29 14.15 8.51
N LYS A 47 7.71 12.98 8.22
CA LYS A 47 8.14 12.06 7.16
C LYS A 47 7.00 11.12 6.76
N PRO A 48 7.01 10.56 5.53
CA PRO A 48 6.08 9.51 5.16
C PRO A 48 6.33 8.24 5.99
N TYR A 49 5.27 7.63 6.51
CA TYR A 49 5.33 6.34 7.22
C TYR A 49 5.43 5.15 6.25
N ALA A 50 6.44 5.16 5.38
CA ALA A 50 6.78 4.04 4.52
C ALA A 50 7.81 3.12 5.21
N SER A 51 7.63 1.80 5.10
CA SER A 51 8.56 0.82 5.66
C SER A 51 8.69 -0.43 4.78
N SER A 52 9.81 -1.14 4.92
CA SER A 52 9.99 -2.47 4.33
C SER A 52 9.42 -3.56 5.24
N GLY A 53 9.39 -4.80 4.75
CA GLY A 53 8.93 -5.96 5.53
C GLY A 53 9.73 -6.17 6.83
N ALA A 54 10.97 -5.68 6.89
CA ALA A 54 11.79 -5.75 8.11
C ALA A 54 11.15 -5.06 9.31
N TYR A 55 10.39 -3.96 9.11
CA TYR A 55 9.66 -3.31 10.19
C TYR A 55 8.51 -4.20 10.67
N ILE A 56 7.72 -4.74 9.75
CA ILE A 56 6.59 -5.63 10.05
C ILE A 56 7.07 -6.86 10.82
N ASN A 57 8.16 -7.50 10.37
CA ASN A 57 8.73 -8.67 11.04
C ASN A 57 9.24 -8.38 12.46
N ARG A 58 9.73 -7.16 12.72
CA ARG A 58 10.18 -6.77 14.06
C ARG A 58 9.02 -6.47 15.01
N MET A 59 7.94 -5.89 14.47
CA MET A 59 6.81 -5.40 15.27
C MET A 59 5.64 -6.39 15.35
N SER A 60 5.75 -7.56 14.73
CA SER A 60 4.69 -8.56 14.66
C SER A 60 5.24 -9.99 14.55
N ASN A 61 4.34 -10.97 14.57
CA ASN A 61 4.62 -12.37 14.28
C ASN A 61 4.12 -12.82 12.88
N TYR A 62 3.58 -11.91 12.06
CA TYR A 62 2.94 -12.27 10.79
C TYR A 62 3.87 -12.92 9.77
N CYS A 63 5.17 -12.62 9.82
CA CYS A 63 6.14 -13.15 8.86
C CYS A 63 6.49 -14.64 9.11
N LYS A 64 6.15 -15.22 10.27
CA LYS A 64 6.51 -16.61 10.61
C LYS A 64 5.83 -17.63 9.68
N ASP A 65 4.55 -17.41 9.40
CA ASP A 65 3.71 -18.29 8.59
C ASP A 65 3.31 -17.65 7.24
N CYS A 66 4.03 -16.61 6.82
CA CYS A 66 3.74 -15.91 5.58
C CYS A 66 4.24 -16.71 4.36
N HIS A 67 3.48 -16.66 3.27
CA HIS A 67 3.91 -17.20 1.98
C HIS A 67 5.21 -16.57 1.47
N TYR A 68 5.43 -15.29 1.79
CA TYR A 68 6.61 -14.54 1.40
C TYR A 68 7.71 -14.62 2.45
N ASP A 69 8.96 -14.70 2.00
CA ASP A 69 10.13 -14.54 2.86
C ASP A 69 10.47 -13.05 3.01
N VAL A 70 10.49 -12.58 4.26
CA VAL A 70 10.81 -11.19 4.60
C VAL A 70 12.29 -10.85 4.49
N LYS A 71 13.18 -11.84 4.50
CA LYS A 71 14.63 -11.66 4.36
C LYS A 71 15.03 -11.49 2.90
N GLU A 72 14.27 -12.07 1.98
CA GLU A 72 14.46 -11.95 0.54
C GLU A 72 14.13 -10.53 0.06
N LYS A 73 15.05 -9.93 -0.71
CA LYS A 73 14.93 -8.53 -1.15
C LYS A 73 14.16 -8.37 -2.45
N ILE A 74 14.29 -9.33 -3.36
CA ILE A 74 13.77 -9.33 -4.73
C ILE A 74 13.42 -10.76 -5.15
N GLY A 75 12.60 -10.91 -6.20
CA GLY A 75 12.18 -12.20 -6.73
C GLY A 75 10.82 -12.68 -6.21
N LYS A 76 10.37 -13.84 -6.70
CA LYS A 76 8.98 -14.33 -6.55
C LYS A 76 8.54 -14.59 -5.11
N LYS A 77 9.48 -14.99 -4.24
CA LYS A 77 9.20 -15.25 -2.81
C LYS A 77 9.46 -14.04 -1.91
N ALA A 78 10.03 -12.95 -2.42
CA ALA A 78 10.35 -11.79 -1.60
C ALA A 78 9.09 -11.09 -1.11
N CYS A 79 9.11 -10.68 0.16
CA CYS A 79 8.05 -9.85 0.74
C CYS A 79 7.85 -8.58 -0.12
N PRO A 80 6.62 -8.31 -0.62
CA PRO A 80 6.38 -7.17 -1.50
C PRO A 80 6.80 -5.82 -0.91
N PHE A 81 6.66 -5.65 0.40
CA PHE A 81 7.09 -4.43 1.09
C PHE A 81 8.59 -4.13 0.92
N ASN A 82 9.43 -5.12 0.66
CA ASN A 82 10.87 -4.90 0.50
C ASN A 82 11.18 -4.12 -0.78
N TYR A 83 10.75 -4.60 -1.95
CA TYR A 83 10.99 -3.90 -3.21
C TYR A 83 10.04 -2.70 -3.39
N LEU A 84 8.80 -2.75 -2.89
CA LEU A 84 7.89 -1.61 -2.97
C LEU A 84 8.37 -0.41 -2.17
N TYR A 85 9.02 -0.61 -1.03
CA TYR A 85 9.61 0.47 -0.23
C TYR A 85 10.70 1.23 -1.01
N TRP A 86 11.64 0.51 -1.62
CA TRP A 86 12.71 1.12 -2.39
C TRP A 86 12.19 1.76 -3.68
N ASN A 87 11.25 1.10 -4.36
CA ASN A 87 10.58 1.67 -5.53
C ASN A 87 9.80 2.95 -5.19
N PHE A 88 9.15 3.02 -4.02
CA PHE A 88 8.46 4.21 -3.54
C PHE A 88 9.42 5.39 -3.34
N LEU A 89 10.57 5.15 -2.67
CA LEU A 89 11.56 6.20 -2.44
C LEU A 89 12.21 6.69 -3.73
N ASP A 90 12.53 5.78 -4.65
CA ASP A 90 13.13 6.15 -5.94
C ASP A 90 12.16 6.95 -6.82
N ARG A 91 10.90 6.49 -6.94
CA ARG A 91 9.87 7.19 -7.73
C ARG A 91 9.55 8.58 -7.21
N ASN A 92 9.64 8.80 -5.89
CA ASN A 92 9.32 10.08 -5.25
C ASN A 92 10.58 10.89 -4.88
N ARG A 93 11.74 10.54 -5.43
CA ARG A 93 13.03 11.16 -5.11
C ARG A 93 12.98 12.67 -5.17
N GLU A 94 12.46 13.26 -6.25
CA GLU A 94 12.36 14.71 -6.42
C GLU A 94 11.64 15.43 -5.27
N LYS A 95 10.63 14.78 -4.66
CA LYS A 95 9.83 15.36 -3.59
C LYS A 95 10.37 15.09 -2.20
N LEU A 96 11.06 13.96 -2.02
CA LEU A 96 11.37 13.42 -0.69
C LEU A 96 12.87 13.40 -0.37
N SER A 97 13.77 13.54 -1.35
CA SER A 97 15.22 13.42 -1.11
C SER A 97 15.81 14.53 -0.24
N SER A 98 15.16 15.69 -0.20
CA SER A 98 15.53 16.80 0.68
C SER A 98 15.07 16.62 2.13
N ASN A 99 14.22 15.61 2.44
CA ASN A 99 13.73 15.39 3.79
C ASN A 99 14.86 14.84 4.70
N PRO A 100 15.27 15.56 5.76
CA PRO A 100 16.40 15.15 6.60
C PRO A 100 16.17 13.81 7.33
N ARG A 101 14.91 13.47 7.64
CA ARG A 101 14.57 12.19 8.28
C ARG A 101 14.74 10.98 7.36
N LEU A 102 14.80 11.20 6.04
CA LEU A 102 15.00 10.16 5.04
C LEU A 102 16.46 10.07 4.54
N GLY A 103 17.37 10.92 5.03
CA GLY A 103 18.74 11.00 4.53
C GLY A 103 19.50 9.66 4.55
N LEU A 104 19.35 8.86 5.60
CA LEU A 104 19.98 7.53 5.67
C LEU A 104 19.40 6.56 4.63
N ALA A 105 18.08 6.63 4.38
CA ALA A 105 17.42 5.79 3.40
C ALA A 105 17.86 6.16 1.98
N TYR A 106 17.93 7.46 1.66
CA TYR A 106 18.41 7.93 0.36
C TYR A 106 19.90 7.67 0.15
N ARG A 107 20.74 7.77 1.18
CA ARG A 107 22.15 7.36 1.08
C ARG A 107 22.27 5.88 0.73
N LYS A 108 21.47 5.02 1.37
CA LYS A 108 21.45 3.58 1.06
C LYS A 108 20.92 3.31 -0.35
N LEU A 109 19.89 4.03 -0.78
CA LEU A 109 19.36 3.92 -2.14
C LEU A 109 20.39 4.34 -3.19
N ASN A 110 21.15 5.41 -2.95
CA ASN A 110 22.21 5.89 -3.84
C ASN A 110 23.40 4.93 -3.93
N ASN A 111 23.61 4.08 -2.92
CA ASN A 111 24.66 3.07 -2.90
C ASN A 111 24.22 1.74 -3.54
N MET A 112 22.98 1.61 -4.01
CA MET A 112 22.54 0.44 -4.76
C MET A 112 23.11 0.51 -6.17
N SER A 113 23.57 -0.64 -6.68
CA SER A 113 23.95 -0.75 -8.10
C SER A 113 22.75 -0.53 -9.02
N GLU A 114 23.02 -0.14 -10.26
CA GLU A 114 21.99 0.02 -11.29
C GLU A 114 21.20 -1.28 -11.49
N ASP A 115 21.87 -2.43 -11.50
CA ASP A 115 21.24 -3.75 -11.60
C ASP A 115 20.28 -4.02 -10.44
N GLN A 116 20.67 -3.69 -9.21
CA GLN A 116 19.79 -3.84 -8.05
C GLN A 116 18.56 -2.94 -8.12
N LEU A 117 18.74 -1.68 -8.54
CA LEU A 117 17.64 -0.75 -8.67
C LEU A 117 16.69 -1.17 -9.81
N SER A 118 17.24 -1.67 -10.91
CA SER A 118 16.47 -2.24 -12.02
C SER A 118 15.63 -3.43 -11.55
N ALA A 119 16.23 -4.39 -10.82
CA ALA A 119 15.54 -5.55 -10.29
C ALA A 119 14.42 -5.19 -9.29
N VAL A 120 14.62 -4.15 -8.47
CA VAL A 120 13.59 -3.60 -7.57
C VAL A 120 12.40 -3.05 -8.37
N LYS A 121 12.68 -2.24 -9.41
CA LYS A 121 11.64 -1.66 -10.28
C LYS A 121 10.87 -2.75 -11.02
N GLU A 122 11.56 -3.74 -11.56
CA GLU A 122 10.96 -4.87 -12.25
C GLU A 122 10.06 -5.67 -11.31
N SER A 123 10.55 -6.05 -10.12
CA SER A 123 9.75 -6.77 -9.13
C SER A 123 8.50 -5.99 -8.71
N ALA A 124 8.61 -4.67 -8.54
CA ALA A 124 7.48 -3.81 -8.24
C ALA A 124 6.46 -3.77 -9.39
N GLN A 125 6.92 -3.65 -10.64
CA GLN A 125 6.02 -3.65 -11.81
C GLN A 125 5.30 -5.00 -11.98
N ILE A 126 5.99 -6.11 -11.78
CA ILE A 126 5.39 -7.45 -11.78
C ILE A 126 4.31 -7.55 -10.68
N PHE A 127 4.60 -7.06 -9.48
CA PHE A 127 3.61 -7.07 -8.40
C PHE A 127 2.38 -6.21 -8.74
N PHE A 128 2.57 -5.00 -9.27
CA PHE A 128 1.47 -4.13 -9.66
C PHE A 128 0.65 -4.70 -10.83
N SER A 129 1.28 -5.38 -11.79
CA SER A 129 0.54 -5.99 -12.91
C SER A 129 -0.42 -7.08 -12.45
N VAL A 130 -0.07 -7.82 -11.39
CA VAL A 130 -0.96 -8.82 -10.76
C VAL A 130 -2.07 -8.16 -9.92
N LEU A 131 -1.79 -7.03 -9.27
CA LEU A 131 -2.79 -6.31 -8.47
C LEU A 131 -3.88 -5.63 -9.31
N ILE A 132 -3.56 -5.22 -10.54
CA ILE A 132 -4.53 -4.67 -11.49
C ILE A 132 -5.33 -5.82 -12.14
N MET A 133 -5.87 -6.72 -11.32
CA MET A 133 -6.98 -7.56 -11.77
C MET A 133 -8.15 -6.63 -12.09
N LYS A 134 -8.58 -6.60 -13.34
CA LYS A 134 -9.75 -5.82 -13.74
C LYS A 134 -10.94 -6.37 -12.96
N LYS A 135 -11.85 -5.50 -12.50
CA LYS A 135 -13.12 -5.92 -11.86
C LYS A 135 -13.92 -6.93 -12.71
N THR A 136 -13.66 -6.99 -14.02
CA THR A 136 -14.22 -7.95 -14.98
C THR A 136 -13.81 -9.40 -14.72
N ASP A 137 -12.71 -9.62 -13.99
CA ASP A 137 -12.07 -10.93 -13.84
C ASP A 137 -12.36 -11.55 -12.46
N LEU A 138 -13.17 -10.86 -11.64
CA LEU A 138 -13.67 -11.40 -10.39
C LEU A 138 -14.73 -12.47 -10.69
N PRO A 139 -14.70 -13.64 -10.02
CA PRO A 139 -15.73 -14.64 -10.20
C PRO A 139 -17.09 -14.05 -9.84
N PRO A 140 -18.17 -14.38 -10.58
CA PRO A 140 -19.51 -13.97 -10.23
C PRO A 140 -19.83 -14.46 -8.82
N LYS A 141 -19.98 -13.53 -7.87
CA LYS A 141 -20.30 -13.86 -6.48
C LYS A 141 -21.78 -14.19 -6.41
N VAL A 142 -22.07 -15.48 -6.21
CA VAL A 142 -23.41 -16.01 -6.01
C VAL A 142 -23.64 -16.17 -4.52
N CYS A 143 -24.75 -15.66 -3.99
CA CYS A 143 -25.11 -15.89 -2.59
C CYS A 143 -25.37 -17.40 -2.36
N PRO A 144 -24.72 -18.06 -1.38
CA PRO A 144 -24.89 -19.49 -1.14
C PRO A 144 -26.30 -19.86 -0.64
N VAL A 145 -27.04 -18.88 -0.10
CA VAL A 145 -28.40 -19.07 0.42
C VAL A 145 -29.43 -18.93 -0.70
N CYS A 146 -29.43 -17.80 -1.42
CA CYS A 146 -30.50 -17.47 -2.37
C CYS A 146 -30.14 -17.64 -3.85
N LYS A 147 -28.89 -18.04 -4.16
CA LYS A 147 -28.36 -18.28 -5.51
C LYS A 147 -28.48 -17.11 -6.51
N ARG A 148 -28.77 -15.90 -6.04
CA ARG A 148 -28.80 -14.69 -6.88
C ARG A 148 -27.38 -14.14 -7.08
N SER A 149 -27.08 -13.71 -8.30
CA SER A 149 -25.90 -12.90 -8.60
C SER A 149 -26.06 -11.52 -7.96
N PHE A 150 -25.11 -11.08 -7.14
CA PHE A 150 -25.14 -9.72 -6.60
C PHE A 150 -23.96 -8.89 -7.12
N ASN A 151 -24.27 -7.71 -7.67
CA ASN A 151 -23.28 -6.68 -7.94
C ASN A 151 -23.02 -5.94 -6.63
N TRP A 152 -21.75 -5.79 -6.24
CA TRP A 152 -21.38 -4.90 -5.14
C TRP A 152 -21.87 -3.48 -5.45
N ARG A 153 -23.03 -3.10 -4.90
CA ARG A 153 -23.54 -1.74 -4.92
C ARG A 153 -23.28 -1.09 -3.57
N LYS A 154 -22.15 -0.36 -3.52
CA LYS A 154 -21.77 0.88 -2.80
C LYS A 154 -22.39 1.31 -1.45
N LYS A 155 -23.35 0.61 -0.87
CA LYS A 155 -24.08 1.08 0.30
C LYS A 155 -24.23 -0.08 1.26
N TRP A 156 -23.52 0.02 2.37
CA TRP A 156 -23.74 -0.65 3.64
C TRP A 156 -25.18 -0.48 4.18
N LYS A 157 -26.21 -0.60 3.33
CA LYS A 157 -27.55 -0.09 3.59
C LYS A 157 -28.30 -0.89 4.66
N SER A 158 -27.80 -2.05 5.08
CA SER A 158 -28.51 -2.92 6.01
C SER A 158 -27.62 -3.90 6.77
N VAL A 159 -26.30 -3.66 6.87
CA VAL A 159 -25.39 -4.65 7.50
C VAL A 159 -25.25 -4.45 9.01
N TRP A 160 -25.99 -3.51 9.58
CA TRP A 160 -26.25 -3.44 11.01
C TRP A 160 -27.75 -3.64 11.18
N GLU A 161 -28.22 -4.89 11.17
CA GLU A 161 -29.56 -5.23 11.67
C GLU A 161 -29.59 -5.06 13.20
N LYS A 162 -29.37 -3.82 13.64
CA LYS A 162 -29.62 -3.23 14.95
C LYS A 162 -29.91 -1.74 14.76
#